data_AF-F6HJP9-F1
#
_entry.id   AF-F6HJP9-F1
#
_cell.length_a   1.000
_cell.length_b   1.000
_cell.length_c   1.000
_cell.angle_alpha   90.00
_cell.angle_beta   90.00
_cell.angle_gamma   90.00
#
_symmetry.space_group_name_H-M   'P 1'
#
loop_
_entity.id
_entity.type
_entity.pdbx_description
1 polymer ?
#
loop_
_entity_poly.entity_id
_entity_poly.type
_entity_poly.pdbx_seq_one_letter_code
_entity_poly.pdbx_strand_id
1 'polypeptide(L)' 'MPTGQERYSLAFFFDPNENCLVECLKSCCSDSSPPRFPPIRSGAYLENRLNLTYSSEVTLKP' A
#
# COMPACT_ATOMS: atom_id res chain seq x y z
N MET A 1 25.60 -1.50 6.05
CA MET A 1 25.01 -2.85 5.98
C MET A 1 26.04 -3.82 6.50
N PRO A 2 25.75 -4.69 7.46
CA PRO A 2 26.71 -5.71 7.86
C PRO A 2 26.91 -6.64 6.67
N THR A 3 28.09 -6.60 6.06
CA THR A 3 28.53 -7.51 5.00
C THR A 3 29.32 -8.63 5.65
N GLY A 4 28.84 -9.88 5.55
CA GLY A 4 29.58 -11.06 6.01
C GLY A 4 28.82 -12.06 6.88
N GLN A 5 27.55 -11.81 7.20
CA GLN A 5 26.68 -12.77 7.88
C GLN A 5 25.37 -12.95 7.13
N GLU A 6 24.85 -14.18 7.14
CA GLU A 6 23.53 -14.49 6.61
C GLU A 6 22.45 -13.77 7.42
N ARG A 7 21.51 -13.12 6.74
CA ARG A 7 20.35 -12.49 7.36
C ARG A 7 19.09 -13.16 6.85
N TYR A 8 18.37 -13.82 7.76
CA TYR A 8 17.06 -14.38 7.49
C TYR A 8 15.98 -13.41 7.98
N SER A 9 14.93 -13.23 7.17
CA SER A 9 13.72 -12.50 7.60
C SER A 9 12.49 -13.12 6.98
N LEU A 10 11.48 -13.33 7.81
CA LEU A 10 10.16 -13.84 7.44
C LEU A 10 9.14 -12.75 7.78
N ALA A 11 8.55 -12.14 6.75
CA ALA A 11 7.53 -11.12 6.93
C ALA A 11 6.14 -11.71 6.68
N PHE A 12 5.20 -11.38 7.56
CA PHE A 12 3.78 -11.63 7.35
C PHE A 12 3.08 -10.28 7.15
N PHE A 13 2.43 -10.10 6.01
CA PHE A 13 1.65 -8.91 5.71
C PHE A 13 0.19 -9.21 5.95
N PHE A 14 -0.48 -8.31 6.68
CA PHE A 14 -1.91 -8.42 6.98
C PHE A 14 -2.66 -7.29 6.32
N ASP A 15 -3.45 -7.63 5.31
CA ASP A 15 -4.23 -6.69 4.53
C ASP A 15 -5.73 -6.87 4.78
N PRO A 16 -6.53 -5.80 4.68
CA PRO A 16 -7.98 -5.91 4.61
C PRO A 16 -8.42 -6.79 3.43
N ASN A 17 -9.67 -7.27 3.47
CA ASN A 17 -10.31 -7.85 2.29
C ASN A 17 -10.19 -6.89 1.08
N GLU A 18 -9.96 -7.41 -0.12
CA GLU A 18 -9.79 -6.61 -1.36
C GLU A 18 -10.90 -5.56 -1.56
N ASN A 19 -12.13 -5.89 -1.18
CA ASN A 19 -13.32 -5.07 -1.38
C ASN A 19 -13.57 -4.11 -0.21
N CYS A 20 -12.78 -4.20 0.86
CA CYS A 20 -12.86 -3.28 2.00
C CYS A 20 -12.65 -1.84 1.54
N LEU A 21 -13.61 -0.98 1.85
CA LEU A 21 -13.49 0.46 1.68
C LEU A 21 -12.67 1.02 2.85
N VAL A 22 -11.45 1.47 2.55
CA VAL A 22 -10.57 2.14 3.50
C VAL A 22 -10.87 3.62 3.45
N GLU A 23 -11.32 4.17 4.57
CA GLU A 23 -11.63 5.59 4.75
C GLU A 23 -11.24 6.06 6.15
N CYS A 24 -11.19 7.37 6.36
CA CYS A 24 -10.90 7.91 7.69
C CYS A 24 -11.99 7.49 8.68
N LEU A 25 -11.59 6.90 9.80
CA LEU A 25 -12.53 6.53 10.85
C LEU A 25 -13.18 7.78 11.44
N LYS A 26 -14.47 7.69 11.78
CA LYS A 26 -15.23 8.82 12.34
C LYS A 26 -14.60 9.39 13.61
N SER A 27 -13.95 8.56 14.42
CA SER A 27 -13.24 8.99 15.63
C SER A 27 -11.91 9.68 15.37
N CYS A 28 -11.44 9.70 14.12
CA CYS A 28 -10.15 10.25 13.71
C CYS A 28 -10.26 11.55 12.89
N CYS A 29 -11.47 12.05 12.66
CA CYS A 29 -11.71 13.29 11.93
C CYS A 29 -12.83 14.14 12.55
N SER A 30 -12.81 15.44 12.25
CA SER A 30 -13.82 16.42 12.66
C SER A 30 -13.91 17.51 11.60
N ASP A 31 -14.84 18.46 11.77
CA ASP A 31 -14.94 19.61 10.85
C ASP A 31 -13.67 20.47 10.85
N SER A 32 -13.00 20.60 12.00
CA SER A 32 -11.73 21.31 12.14
C SER A 32 -10.52 20.50 11.66
N SER A 33 -10.66 19.18 11.51
CA SER A 33 -9.62 18.27 11.04
C SER A 33 -10.23 17.21 10.13
N PRO A 34 -10.60 17.58 8.88
CA PRO A 34 -11.31 16.70 7.97
C PRO A 34 -10.41 15.55 7.47
N PRO A 35 -11.00 14.47 6.93
CA PRO A 35 -10.26 13.40 6.27
C PRO A 35 -9.28 13.93 5.23
N ARG A 36 -8.02 13.51 5.33
CA ARG A 36 -6.95 13.97 4.43
C ARG A 36 -6.96 13.28 3.07
N PHE A 37 -7.57 12.10 2.98
CA PHE A 37 -7.56 11.26 1.79
C PHE A 37 -8.98 10.79 1.47
N PRO A 38 -9.33 10.68 0.18
CA PRO A 38 -10.60 10.09 -0.23
C PRO A 38 -10.64 8.59 0.10
N PRO A 39 -11.84 8.02 0.31
CA PRO A 39 -12.02 6.58 0.44
C PRO A 39 -11.45 5.81 -0.76
N ILE A 40 -10.82 4.65 -0.51
CA ILE A 40 -10.26 3.77 -1.55
C ILE A 40 -10.48 2.30 -1.19
N ARG A 41 -10.67 1.43 -2.20
CA ARG A 41 -10.69 -0.02 -1.96
C ARG A 41 -9.29 -0.53 -1.68
N SER A 42 -9.15 -1.40 -0.67
CA SER A 42 -7.87 -1.98 -0.28
C SER A 42 -7.15 -2.65 -1.46
N GLY A 43 -7.87 -3.45 -2.25
CA GLY A 43 -7.31 -4.13 -3.42
C GLY A 43 -6.75 -3.17 -4.47
N ALA A 44 -7.50 -2.11 -4.80
CA ALA A 44 -7.06 -1.11 -5.78
C ALA A 44 -5.82 -0.35 -5.32
N TYR A 45 -5.71 -0.06 -4.02
CA TYR A 45 -4.50 0.54 -3.46
C TYR A 45 -3.30 -0.41 -3.55
N LEU A 46 -3.46 -1.66 -3.12
CA LEU A 46 -2.38 -2.64 -3.13
C LEU A 46 -1.87 -2.92 -4.55
N GLU A 47 -2.78 -3.12 -5.51
CA GLU A 47 -2.45 -3.30 -6.93
C GLU A 47 -1.62 -2.12 -7.47
N ASN A 48 -2.06 -0.89 -7.20
CA ASN A 48 -1.32 0.30 -7.61
C ASN A 48 0.11 0.33 -7.02
N ARG A 49 0.26 0.01 -5.72
CA ARG A 49 1.58 0.01 -5.05
C ARG A 49 2.50 -1.09 -5.58
N LEU A 50 1.96 -2.27 -5.86
CA LEU A 50 2.71 -3.37 -6.46
C LEU A 50 3.15 -3.00 -7.88
N ASN A 51 2.26 -2.43 -8.69
CA ASN A 51 2.60 -2.00 -10.05
C ASN A 51 3.67 -0.91 -10.03
N LEU A 52 3.56 0.12 -9.19
CA LEU A 52 4.59 1.17 -9.08
C LEU A 52 5.96 0.65 -8.64
N THR A 53 6.00 -0.42 -7.84
CA THR A 53 7.25 -0.95 -7.27
C THR A 53 7.89 -2.01 -8.16
N TYR A 54 7.07 -2.85 -8.80
CA TYR A 54 7.50 -4.08 -9.47
C TYR A 54 7.14 -4.16 -10.95
N SER A 55 6.30 -3.27 -11.47
CA SER A 55 6.14 -3.18 -12.92
C SER A 55 7.47 -2.73 -13.50
N SER A 56 8.14 -3.65 -14.20
CA SER A 56 9.14 -3.25 -15.17
C SER A 56 8.39 -2.53 -16.28
N GLU A 57 8.62 -1.24 -16.48
CA GLU A 57 8.44 -0.69 -17.82
C GLU A 57 9.47 -1.38 -18.72
N VAL A 58 9.14 -2.56 -19.23
CA VAL A 58 9.67 -3.00 -20.52
C VAL A 58 8.88 -2.20 -21.55
N THR A 59 9.19 -0.91 -21.64
CA THR A 59 8.88 -0.13 -22.84
C THR A 59 9.81 -0.66 -23.93
N LEU A 60 9.40 -1.73 -24.61
CA LEU A 60 9.83 -1.96 -25.98
C LEU A 60 9.25 -0.80 -26.80
N LYS A 61 10.01 0.30 -26.86
CA LYS A 61 9.85 1.26 -27.94
C LYS A 61 10.27 0.55 -29.24
N PRO A 62 9.54 0.71 -30.34
CA PRO A 62 9.99 0.26 -31.66
C PRO A 62 11.30 0.95 -32.06
#